data_AF-A0A0M9ECS9-F1
#
_entry.id   AF-A0A0M9ECS9-F1
#
_cell.length_a   1.000
_cell.length_b   1.000
_cell.length_c   1.000
_cell.angle_alpha   90.00
_cell.angle_beta   90.00
_cell.angle_gamma   90.00
#
_symmetry.space_group_name_H-M   'P 1'
#
loop_
_entity.id
_entity.type
_entity.pdbx_description
1 polymer ?
#
loop_
_entity_poly.entity_id
_entity_poly.type
_entity_poly.pdbx_seq_one_letter_code
_entity_poly.pdbx_strand_id
1 'polypeptide(L)'
;MNIGDAVELVKDIPGKKLYSGMQGTIVDTHLGAYEIEFTNSDGETIDFLSLTPDNFIVTWTIENNNFVPAADQAIELIKRLPTQLTQQVLDFIRFISIYRQKPTTRLFD
;
A
#
# COMPACT_ATOMS: atom_id res chain seq x y z
N MET A 1 -7.48 -12.39 -1.44
CA MET A 1 -8.12 -11.29 -0.69
C MET A 1 -9.47 -11.77 -0.28
N ASN A 2 -9.77 -11.64 1.00
CA ASN A 2 -10.94 -12.18 1.67
C ASN A 2 -11.75 -11.03 2.27
N ILE A 3 -13.05 -11.25 2.48
CA ILE A 3 -13.88 -10.34 3.28
C ILE A 3 -13.24 -10.22 4.67
N GLY A 4 -13.06 -8.99 5.15
CA GLY A 4 -12.39 -8.65 6.39
C GLY A 4 -10.89 -8.33 6.27
N ASP A 5 -10.25 -8.55 5.12
CA ASP A 5 -8.88 -8.06 4.90
C ASP A 5 -8.85 -6.53 4.93
N ALA A 6 -7.78 -5.95 5.49
CA ALA A 6 -7.55 -4.51 5.44
C ALA A 6 -6.67 -4.16 4.24
N VAL A 7 -7.02 -3.07 3.58
CA VAL A 7 -6.38 -2.60 2.36
C VAL A 7 -6.01 -1.14 2.47
N GLU A 8 -5.08 -0.70 1.64
CA GLU A 8 -4.66 0.70 1.55
C GLU A 8 -4.72 1.17 0.09
N LEU A 9 -5.32 2.34 -0.14
CA LEU A 9 -5.36 2.95 -1.46
C LEU A 9 -3.96 3.32 -1.97
N VAL A 10 -3.71 3.06 -3.25
CA VAL A 10 -2.43 3.38 -3.91
C VAL A 10 -2.54 4.52 -4.92
N LYS A 11 -3.73 5.12 -5.02
CA LYS A 11 -4.03 6.30 -5.85
C LYS A 11 -5.18 7.08 -5.24
N ASP A 12 -5.18 8.38 -5.51
CA ASP A 12 -6.23 9.27 -5.03
C ASP A 12 -7.55 9.05 -5.79
N ILE A 13 -8.66 9.27 -5.08
CA ILE A 13 -10.01 9.38 -5.62
C ILE A 13 -10.61 10.70 -5.08
N PRO A 14 -10.17 11.86 -5.59
CA PRO A 14 -10.48 13.17 -4.98
C PRO A 14 -11.97 13.47 -4.92
N GLY A 15 -12.76 13.00 -5.89
CA GLY A 15 -14.22 13.17 -5.91
C GLY A 15 -14.94 12.52 -4.73
N LYS A 16 -14.29 11.58 -4.03
CA LYS A 16 -14.76 10.92 -2.82
C LYS A 16 -13.98 11.31 -1.56
N LYS A 17 -13.05 12.28 -1.67
CA LYS A 17 -12.11 12.67 -0.60
C LYS A 17 -11.28 11.50 -0.05
N LEU A 18 -11.01 10.51 -0.90
CA LEU A 18 -10.14 9.39 -0.58
C LEU A 18 -8.78 9.61 -1.21
N TYR A 19 -7.72 9.37 -0.45
CA TYR A 19 -6.34 9.64 -0.86
C TYR A 19 -5.48 8.38 -0.71
N SER A 20 -4.40 8.31 -1.47
CA SER A 20 -3.40 7.26 -1.33
C SER A 20 -2.91 7.19 0.12
N GLY A 21 -2.78 5.97 0.66
CA GLY A 21 -2.45 5.73 2.06
C GLY A 21 -3.66 5.61 2.98
N MET A 22 -4.88 5.95 2.53
CA MET A 22 -6.08 5.69 3.33
C MET A 22 -6.40 4.20 3.38
N GLN A 23 -6.74 3.73 4.58
CA GLN A 23 -7.06 2.34 4.84
C GLN A 23 -8.57 2.08 4.79
N GLY A 24 -8.94 0.91 4.30
CA GLY A 24 -10.31 0.42 4.29
C GLY A 24 -10.37 -1.08 4.53
N THR A 25 -11.57 -1.62 4.62
CA THR A 25 -11.82 -3.05 4.84
C THR A 25 -12.65 -3.62 3.69
N ILE A 26 -12.28 -4.80 3.20
CA ILE A 26 -13.08 -5.52 2.21
C ILE A 26 -14.36 -6.02 2.89
N VAL A 27 -15.52 -5.52 2.47
CA VAL A 27 -16.82 -5.88 3.05
C VAL A 27 -17.65 -6.79 2.15
N ASP A 28 -17.39 -6.79 0.84
CA ASP A 28 -18.01 -7.71 -0.12
C ASP A 28 -17.11 -7.97 -1.35
N THR A 29 -17.48 -8.96 -2.17
CA THR A 29 -16.79 -9.35 -3.39
C THR A 29 -17.72 -9.31 -4.61
N HIS A 30 -17.20 -8.83 -5.73
CA HIS A 30 -17.89 -8.82 -7.01
C HIS A 30 -17.00 -9.42 -8.10
N LEU A 31 -17.52 -9.59 -9.31
CA LEU A 31 -16.75 -10.13 -10.43
C LEU A 31 -15.60 -9.18 -10.82
N GLY A 32 -14.39 -9.47 -10.35
CA GLY A 32 -13.18 -8.70 -10.65
C GLY A 32 -12.97 -7.44 -9.79
N ALA A 33 -13.81 -7.21 -8.78
CA ALA A 33 -13.73 -6.06 -7.89
C ALA A 33 -14.12 -6.43 -6.45
N TYR A 34 -13.77 -5.57 -5.51
CA TYR A 34 -14.04 -5.71 -4.09
C TYR A 34 -14.76 -4.47 -3.60
N GLU A 35 -15.81 -4.65 -2.81
CA GLU A 35 -16.42 -3.54 -2.10
C GLU A 35 -15.57 -3.25 -0.86
N ILE A 36 -15.09 -2.01 -0.75
CA ILE A 36 -14.23 -1.56 0.34
C ILE A 36 -14.94 -0.44 1.09
N GLU A 37 -15.08 -0.61 2.39
CA GLU A 37 -15.54 0.42 3.31
C GLU A 37 -14.34 1.21 3.85
N PHE A 38 -14.43 2.52 3.79
CA PHE A 38 -13.48 3.44 4.41
C PHE A 38 -14.15 4.12 5.61
N THR A 39 -13.48 4.14 6.76
CA THR A 39 -13.98 4.79 7.97
C THR A 39 -13.05 5.88 8.46
N ASN A 40 -13.59 6.84 9.21
CA ASN A 40 -12.79 7.85 9.91
C ASN A 40 -12.35 7.33 11.29
N SER A 41 -11.59 8.16 12.02
CA SER A 41 -11.12 7.82 13.38
C SER A 41 -12.25 7.64 14.40
N ASP A 42 -13.44 8.15 14.11
CA ASP A 42 -14.62 8.05 14.97
C ASP A 42 -15.44 6.78 14.68
N GLY A 43 -15.00 5.98 13.70
CA GLY A 43 -15.66 4.75 13.27
C GLY A 43 -16.84 4.98 12.31
N GLU A 44 -17.01 6.20 11.79
CA GLU A 44 -18.05 6.52 10.83
C GLU A 44 -17.58 6.19 9.40
N THR A 45 -18.47 5.62 8.59
CA THR A 45 -18.22 5.38 7.18
C THR A 45 -18.01 6.71 6.44
N ILE A 46 -16.85 6.87 5.80
CA ILE A 46 -16.53 7.97 4.89
C ILE A 46 -17.14 7.70 3.52
N ASP A 47 -16.90 6.49 2.98
CA ASP A 47 -17.43 6.03 1.70
C ASP A 47 -17.33 4.49 1.60
N PHE A 48 -18.07 3.91 0.68
CA PHE A 48 -17.97 2.50 0.31
C PHE A 48 -17.96 2.38 -1.22
N LEU A 49 -16.95 1.74 -1.77
CA LEU A 49 -16.70 1.73 -3.21
C LEU A 49 -16.32 0.34 -3.71
N SER A 50 -16.83 -0.02 -4.88
CA SER A 50 -16.32 -1.15 -5.65
C SER A 50 -15.03 -0.75 -6.34
N LEU A 51 -13.92 -1.39 -5.97
CA LEU A 51 -12.58 -1.11 -6.49
C LEU A 51 -11.92 -2.37 -7.05
N THR A 52 -11.14 -2.21 -8.11
CA THR A 52 -10.32 -3.29 -8.66
C THR A 52 -9.00 -3.40 -7.88
N PRO A 53 -8.30 -4.55 -7.92
CA PRO A 53 -7.03 -4.74 -7.22
C PRO A 53 -5.93 -3.71 -7.58
N ASP A 54 -6.04 -3.01 -8.71
CA ASP A 54 -5.12 -1.94 -9.10
C ASP A 54 -5.28 -0.67 -8.27
N ASN A 55 -6.37 -0.53 -7.51
CA ASN A 55 -6.66 0.63 -6.68
C ASN A 55 -6.06 0.57 -5.28
N PHE A 56 -5.64 -0.60 -4.82
CA PHE A 56 -5.19 -0.79 -3.44
C PHE A 56 -4.18 -1.93 -3.31
N ILE A 57 -3.58 -2.04 -2.12
CA ILE A 57 -2.80 -3.20 -1.67
C ILE A 57 -3.37 -3.72 -0.36
N VAL A 58 -3.15 -5.01 -0.06
CA VAL A 58 -3.52 -5.58 1.23
C VAL A 58 -2.44 -5.24 2.25
N THR A 59 -2.85 -4.73 3.41
CA THR A 59 -1.95 -4.36 4.51
C THR A 59 -2.11 -5.28 5.72
N TRP A 60 -3.25 -5.95 5.84
CA TRP A 60 -3.52 -6.96 6.87
C TRP A 60 -4.49 -8.02 6.35
N THR A 61 -4.27 -9.28 6.71
CA THR A 61 -5.11 -10.39 6.26
C THR A 61 -5.86 -11.04 7.41
N ILE A 62 -7.16 -11.33 7.21
CA ILE A 62 -7.97 -12.05 8.19
C ILE A 62 -7.51 -13.51 8.36
N GLU A 63 -7.06 -14.13 7.27
CA GLU A 63 -6.62 -15.53 7.26
C GLU A 63 -5.41 -15.76 8.17
N ASN A 64 -4.40 -14.87 8.10
CA ASN A 64 -3.20 -14.98 8.93
C ASN A 64 -3.31 -14.17 10.23
N ASN A 65 -4.40 -13.40 10.41
CA ASN A 65 -4.61 -12.48 11.53
C ASN A 65 -3.37 -11.60 11.79
N ASN A 66 -2.76 -11.08 10.72
CA ASN A 66 -1.49 -10.37 10.80
C ASN A 66 -1.31 -9.38 9.65
N PHE A 67 -0.42 -8.40 9.87
CA PHE A 67 -0.02 -7.44 8.85
C PHE A 67 0.81 -8.10 7.76
N VAL A 68 0.56 -7.70 6.51
CA VAL A 68 1.43 -8.05 5.38
C VAL A 68 2.76 -7.33 5.57
N PRO A 69 3.92 -8.01 5.53
CA PRO A 69 5.21 -7.36 5.66
C PRO A 69 5.41 -6.24 4.63
N ALA A 70 6.02 -5.13 5.04
CA ALA A 70 6.24 -3.98 4.15
C ALA A 70 7.05 -4.34 2.89
N ALA A 71 7.95 -5.32 2.98
CA ALA A 71 8.69 -5.82 1.83
C ALA A 71 7.76 -6.46 0.77
N ASP A 72 6.78 -7.25 1.22
CA ASP A 72 5.83 -7.90 0.33
C ASP A 72 4.87 -6.88 -0.29
N GLN A 73 4.40 -5.90 0.50
CA GLN A 73 3.62 -4.76 0.00
C GLN A 73 4.40 -3.99 -1.09
N ALA A 74 5.67 -3.68 -0.85
CA ALA A 74 6.52 -2.98 -1.81
C ALA A 74 6.73 -3.81 -3.10
N ILE A 75 6.95 -5.12 -2.98
CA ILE A 75 7.08 -6.02 -4.14
C ILE A 75 5.81 -5.98 -4.99
N GLU A 76 4.62 -6.02 -4.37
CA GLU A 76 3.36 -5.94 -5.10
C GLU A 76 3.18 -4.61 -5.84
N LEU A 77 3.57 -3.50 -5.22
CA LEU A 77 3.56 -2.18 -5.89
C LEU A 77 4.54 -2.14 -7.07
N ILE A 78 5.77 -2.64 -6.88
CA ILE A 78 6.83 -2.64 -7.89
C ILE A 78 6.42 -3.47 -9.12
N LYS A 79 5.73 -4.61 -8.92
CA LYS A 79 5.23 -5.47 -10.01
C LYS A 79 4.26 -4.74 -10.96
N ARG A 80 3.58 -3.70 -10.47
CA ARG A 80 2.60 -2.90 -11.23
C ARG A 80 3.23 -1.72 -11.96
N LEU A 81 4.49 -1.39 -11.66
CA LEU A 81 5.17 -0.25 -12.27
C LEU A 81 5.60 -0.55 -13.72
N PRO A 82 5.58 0.47 -14.59
CA PRO A 82 6.30 0.41 -15.86
C PRO A 82 7.79 0.11 -15.65
N THR A 83 8.39 -0.64 -16.57
CA THR A 83 9.81 -1.08 -16.48
C THR A 83 10.78 0.06 -16.19
N GLN A 84 10.57 1.24 -16.79
CA GLN A 84 11.42 2.41 -16.57
C GLN A 84 11.36 2.90 -15.11
N LEU A 85 10.20 2.84 -14.46
CA LEU A 85 10.05 3.21 -13.04
C LEU A 85 10.59 2.12 -12.12
N THR A 86 10.43 0.83 -12.46
CA THR A 86 11.06 -0.28 -11.74
C THR A 86 12.59 -0.12 -11.69
N GLN A 87 13.21 0.31 -12.78
CA GLN A 87 14.66 0.58 -12.81
C GLN A 87 15.05 1.73 -11.87
N GLN A 88 14.26 2.81 -11.83
CA GLN A 88 14.50 3.92 -10.89
C GLN A 88 14.42 3.47 -9.42
N VAL A 89 13.46 2.61 -9.09
CA VAL A 89 13.35 2.02 -7.74
C VAL A 89 14.59 1.20 -7.41
N LEU A 90 15.08 0.36 -8.34
CA LEU A 90 16.29 -0.43 -8.14
C LEU A 90 17.52 0.46 -7.93
N ASP A 91 17.67 1.52 -8.70
CA ASP A 91 18.80 2.45 -8.57
C ASP A 91 18.74 3.23 -7.25
N PHE A 92 17.54 3.57 -6.78
CA PHE A 92 17.34 4.16 -5.45
C PHE A 92 17.74 3.19 -4.32
N ILE A 93 17.36 1.92 -4.40
CA ILE A 93 17.75 0.90 -3.42
C ILE A 93 19.28 0.74 -3.40
N ARG A 94 19.92 0.67 -4.57
CA ARG A 94 21.39 0.62 -4.69
C ARG A 94 22.07 1.84 -4.05
N PHE A 95 21.51 3.02 -4.27
CA PHE A 95 21.98 4.25 -3.65
C PHE A 95 21.92 4.18 -2.12
N ILE A 96 20.78 3.75 -1.54
CA ILE A 96 20.64 3.57 -0.09
C ILE A 96 21.67 2.58 0.45
N SER A 97 21.89 1.46 -0.23
CA SER A 97 22.87 0.44 0.19
C SER A 97 24.29 1.00 0.26
N ILE A 98 24.70 1.79 -0.73
CA ILE A 98 26.02 2.44 -0.74
C ILE A 98 26.10 3.51 0.34
N TYR A 99 25.07 4.33 0.50
CA TYR A 99 25.04 5.39 1.50
C TYR A 99 25.17 4.84 2.93
N ARG A 100 24.47 3.75 3.24
CA ARG A 100 24.56 3.08 4.56
C ARG A 100 25.92 2.45 4.85
N GLN A 101 26.71 2.13 3.82
CA GLN A 101 28.05 1.56 3.98
C GLN A 101 29.13 2.61 4.21
N LYS A 102 28.85 3.91 3.98
CA LYS A 102 29.80 4.97 4.34
C LYS A 102 29.87 5.06 5.86
N PRO A 103 31.06 4.93 6.49
CA PRO A 103 31.20 5.20 7.90
C PRO A 103 30.74 6.64 8.15
N THR A 104 29.90 6.85 9.16
CA THR A 104 29.68 8.20 9.70
C THR A 104 31.04 8.70 10.17
N THR A 105 31.71 9.51 9.35
CA THR A 105 32.94 10.18 9.78
C THR A 105 32.52 11.07 10.94
N ARG A 106 32.87 10.67 12.18
CA ARG A 106 32.77 11.55 13.33
C ARG A 106 33.79 12.66 13.10
N LEU A 107 33.33 13.77 12.54
CA LEU A 107 34.09 15.01 12.50
C LEU A 107 33.91 15.71 13.84
N PHE A 108 34.57 15.23 14.89
CA PHE A 108 34.94 15.99 16.11
C PHE A 108 36.00 15.18 16.86
N ASP A 109 37.25 15.34 16.44
CA ASP A 109 38.44 15.28 17.31
C ASP A 109 38.89 16.73 17.54
#